data_AF-A0A381YT76-F1
#
_entry.id   AF-A0A381YT76-F1
#
_cell.length_a   1.000
_cell.length_b   1.000
_cell.length_c   1.000
_cell.angle_alpha   90.00
_cell.angle_beta   90.00
_cell.angle_gamma   90.00
#
_symmetry.space_group_name_H-M   'P 1'
#
loop_
_entity.id
_entity.type
_entity.pdbx_description
1 polymer ?
#
loop_
_entity_poly.entity_id
_entity_poly.type
_entity_poly.pdbx_seq_one_letter_code
_entity_poly.pdbx_strand_id
1 'polypeptide(L)' 'VGIELQIFIDKLVIEVFANERQCVTQRVYPTRPDSRGVEFFSKGEDLRIRLLRANHW' A
#
# COMPACT_ATOMS: atom_id res chain seq x y z
N VAL A 1 15.88 9.56 7.26
CA VAL A 1 15.05 9.87 6.07
C VAL A 1 13.86 8.93 6.10
N GLY A 2 12.63 9.45 6.09
CA GLY A 2 11.42 8.62 6.07
C GLY A 2 11.00 8.28 4.64
N ILE A 3 10.04 7.38 4.51
CA ILE A 3 9.35 7.12 3.23
C ILE A 3 7.89 7.54 3.37
N GLU A 4 7.40 8.28 2.40
CA GLU A 4 5.99 8.53 2.17
C GLU A 4 5.53 7.61 1.05
N LEU A 5 4.49 6.82 1.33
CA LEU A 5 3.86 5.94 0.36
C LEU A 5 2.45 6.45 0.07
N GLN A 6 2.16 6.68 -1.21
CA GLN A 6 0.81 6.90 -1.72
C GLN A 6 0.42 5.66 -2.52
N ILE A 7 -0.64 4.98 -2.07
CA ILE A 7 -1.07 3.69 -2.62
C ILE A 7 -2.46 3.85 -3.20
N PHE A 8 -2.62 3.53 -4.48
CA PHE A 8 -3.90 3.52 -5.17
C PHE A 8 -4.27 2.08 -5.54
N ILE A 9 -5.51 1.71 -5.23
CA ILE A 9 -6.08 0.40 -5.58
C ILE A 9 -7.30 0.66 -6.45
N ASP A 10 -7.17 0.38 -7.75
CA ASP A 10 -8.25 0.45 -8.72
C ASP A 10 -8.55 -0.94 -9.29
N LYS A 11 -9.61 -1.56 -8.76
CA LYS A 11 -10.05 -2.93 -9.07
C LYS A 11 -8.91 -3.95 -8.93
N LEU A 12 -8.18 -4.21 -10.00
CA LEU A 12 -7.13 -5.23 -10.09
C LEU A 12 -5.74 -4.59 -10.21
N VAL A 13 -5.66 -3.27 -10.31
CA VAL A 13 -4.40 -2.52 -10.44
C VAL A 13 -4.05 -1.90 -9.10
N ILE A 14 -2.80 -2.07 -8.70
CA ILE A 14 -2.20 -1.43 -7.52
C ILE A 14 -1.04 -0.57 -8.01
N GLU A 15 -1.02 0.69 -7.60
CA GLU A 15 0.04 1.64 -7.88
C GLU A 15 0.59 2.17 -6.56
N VAL A 16 1.91 2.11 -6.40
CA VAL A 16 2.61 2.56 -5.19
C VAL A 16 3.63 3.62 -5.57
N PHE A 17 3.42 4.83 -5.06
CA PHE A 17 4.32 5.95 -5.24
C PHE A 17 5.14 6.17 -3.97
N ALA A 18 6.46 6.20 -4.10
CA ALA A 18 7.40 6.46 -3.01
C ALA A 18 8.02 7.85 -3.16
N ASN A 19 7.82 8.69 -2.14
CA ASN A 19 8.36 10.05 -2.06
C ASN A 19 8.15 10.86 -3.35
N GLU A 20 7.00 10.69 -4.00
CA GLU A 20 6.62 11.36 -5.26
C GLU A 20 7.62 11.20 -6.42
N ARG A 21 8.55 10.24 -6.33
CA ARG A 21 9.69 10.12 -7.26
C ARG A 21 9.73 8.78 -7.98
N GLN A 22 9.34 7.71 -7.31
CA GLN A 22 9.34 6.37 -7.88
C GLN A 22 7.93 5.78 -7.81
N CYS A 23 7.55 5.05 -8.86
CA CYS A 23 6.29 4.34 -8.92
C CYS A 23 6.53 2.87 -9.30
N VAL A 24 5.80 1.98 -8.65
CA VAL A 24 5.66 0.58 -9.04
C VAL A 24 4.18 0.29 -9.26
N THR A 25 3.86 -0.30 -10.40
CA THR A 25 2.49 -0.70 -10.77
C THR A 25 2.43 -2.21 -10.95
N GLN A 26 1.40 -2.83 -10.38
CA GLN A 26 1.14 -4.27 -10.54
C GLN A 26 -0.34 -4.55 -10.76
N ARG A 27 -0.62 -5.65 -11.45
CA ARG A 27 -1.96 -6.26 -11.47
C ARG A 27 -2.02 -7.43 -10.50
N VAL A 28 -3.06 -7.48 -9.68
CA VAL A 28 -3.33 -8.53 -8.70
C VAL A 28 -4.76 -9.04 -8.90
N TYR A 29 -4.92 -10.36 -8.90
CA TYR A 29 -6.21 -11.04 -9.08
C TYR A 29 -6.48 -11.91 -7.85
N PRO A 30 -7.13 -11.35 -6.81
CA PRO A 30 -7.41 -12.12 -5.60
C PRO A 30 -8.37 -13.26 -5.89
N THR A 31 -8.08 -14.45 -5.36
CA THR A 31 -8.93 -15.64 -5.53
C THR A 31 -9.86 -15.89 -4.35
N ARG A 32 -9.58 -15.27 -3.20
CA ARG A 32 -10.40 -15.42 -2.00
C ARG A 32 -11.44 -14.29 -1.90
N PRO A 33 -12.66 -14.59 -1.42
CA PRO A 33 -13.71 -13.59 -1.27
C PRO A 33 -13.42 -12.54 -0.19
N ASP A 34 -12.52 -12.83 0.75
CA ASP A 34 -12.15 -11.97 1.88
C ASP A 34 -10.88 -11.13 1.64
N SER A 35 -10.31 -11.14 0.43
CA SER A 35 -9.11 -10.37 0.07
C SER A 35 -9.38 -8.87 -0.10
N ARG A 36 -9.88 -8.22 0.95
CA ARG A 36 -10.21 -6.78 0.99
C ARG A 36 -9.46 -6.01 2.09
N GLY A 37 -8.74 -6.71 2.95
CA GLY A 37 -7.99 -6.13 4.07
C GLY A 37 -6.68 -5.48 3.65
N VAL A 38 -6.22 -4.55 4.48
CA VAL A 38 -4.89 -3.94 4.41
C VAL A 38 -4.24 -4.12 5.77
N GLU A 39 -2.99 -4.57 5.80
CA GLU A 39 -2.21 -4.74 7.02
C GLU A 39 -0.81 -4.14 6.86
N PHE A 40 -0.26 -3.67 7.98
CA PHE A 40 1.14 -3.31 8.07
C PHE A 40 1.90 -4.48 8.66
N PHE A 41 3.04 -4.79 8.06
CA PHE A 41 3.94 -5.79 8.59
C PHE A 41 5.38 -5.29 8.52
N SER A 42 6.18 -5.73 9.47
CA SER A 42 7.64 -5.68 9.38
C SER A 42 8.21 -7.05 9.68
N LYS A 43 9.41 -7.29 9.17
CA LYS A 43 10.17 -8.49 9.48
C LYS A 43 11.46 -8.07 10.17
N GLY A 44 11.63 -8.50 11.42
CA GLY A 44 12.82 -8.22 12.23
C GLY A 44 12.59 -7.08 13.22
N GLU A 45 12.63 -5.84 12.73
CA GLU A 45 12.62 -4.63 13.56
C GLU A 45 11.25 -3.93 13.59
N ASP A 46 11.12 -3.00 14.53
CA ASP A 46 9.91 -2.18 14.71
C ASP A 46 9.63 -1.27 13.50
N LEU A 47 8.37 -1.26 13.07
CA LEU A 47 7.87 -0.32 12.08
C LEU A 47 7.25 0.90 12.76
N ARG A 48 7.80 2.09 12.48
CA ARG A 48 7.21 3.34 12.95
C ARG A 48 6.40 4.03 11.86
N ILE A 49 5.08 3.93 11.96
CA ILE A 49 4.14 4.67 11.12
C ILE A 49 3.85 6.02 11.78
N ARG A 50 4.14 7.11 11.08
CA ARG A 50 3.88 8.47 11.60
C ARG A 50 2.47 8.96 11.29
N LEU A 51 1.95 8.59 10.13
CA LEU A 51 0.66 9.01 9.65
C LEU A 51 0.08 7.89 8.78
N LEU A 52 -1.19 7.60 9.02
CA LEU A 52 -1.99 6.73 8.18
C LEU A 52 -3.26 7.50 7.81
N ARG A 53 -3.54 7.55 6.50
CA ARG A 53 -4.81 8.04 5.97
C ARG A 53 -5.31 7.03 4.97
N ALA A 54 -6.56 6.64 5.12
CA ALA A 54 -7.27 5.80 4.18
C ALA A 54 -8.56 6.54 3.81
N ASN A 55 -8.74 6.78 2.53
CA ASN A 55 -9.90 7.48 2.00
C ASN A 55 -10.69 6.46 1.17
N HIS A 56 -12.01 6.49 1.33
CA HIS A 56 -12.90 6.04 0.28
C HIS A 56 -13.29 7.27 -0.54
N TRP A 57 -13.41 7.11 -1.85
CA TRP A 57 -13.97 8.15 -2.71
C TRP A 57 -15.49 8.23 -2.51
#